data_AF-A0A961XWB3-F1
#
_entry.id   AF-A0A961XWB3-F1
#
_cell.length_a   1.000
_cell.length_b   1.000
_cell.length_c   1.000
_cell.angle_alpha   90.00
_cell.angle_beta   90.00
_cell.angle_gamma   90.00
#
_symmetry.space_group_name_H-M   'P 1'
#
loop_
_entity.id
_entity.type
_entity.pdbx_description
1 polymer ?
#
loop_
_entity_poly.entity_id
_entity_poly.type
_entity_poly.pdbx_seq_one_letter_code
_entity_poly.pdbx_strand_id
1 'polypeptide(L)'
;MHGRSLEGKPVDARRLAVRVLSPLVTLLLAGLVLAGCVTAGARNPYTIDEMTGSAVAGRYDLRYFPGRKPDVIGALGWREESALPDLYAEAGGDGRFDMLALSSGGPDGAYGAGAIKGMVQGGTLPRYEIVTGVSTGALIAPFVFTGPGNEALLEQVYTGTSFDKLLGAPNLFTALGGASLYPGTRIPEFMKRHVDDALIARVAVQHAKGRRLLVATANLDASELVVWDMGRIASLATPRGNELFRSVLRAAISIPGALPPVEIVSSYGGRQFRELHGDAGVLAYFYGDETLVPDSWRAETGRGKKQKARNNPRLDVILHNQIEAPPRTVEAKAIKLVGASASNLTRTSMRLLLDDTIRRTAAAGVDMRYAYIPRNWRTVSSLEFDAEYMRRTFGLGYRQALEDTFWHSGPRNRQ
;
A
#
# COMPACT_ATOMS: atom_id res chain seq x y z
N MET A 1 -24.02 -85.76 20.78
CA MET A 1 -24.78 -84.50 20.92
C MET A 1 -25.04 -84.23 22.39
N HIS A 2 -24.53 -83.14 22.95
CA HIS A 2 -25.23 -82.16 23.81
C HIS A 2 -24.20 -81.15 24.34
N GLY A 3 -24.37 -79.90 23.93
CA GLY A 3 -23.49 -78.77 24.22
C GLY A 3 -23.68 -78.21 25.63
N ARG A 4 -22.61 -77.64 26.18
CA ARG A 4 -22.65 -76.84 27.41
C ARG A 4 -22.94 -75.38 27.05
N SER A 5 -24.05 -74.88 27.59
CA SER A 5 -24.46 -73.47 27.57
C SER A 5 -23.63 -72.68 28.60
N LEU A 6 -23.17 -71.49 28.22
CA LEU A 6 -22.47 -70.52 29.06
C LEU A 6 -23.50 -69.57 29.69
N GLU A 7 -23.59 -69.55 31.02
CA GLU A 7 -24.34 -68.55 31.78
C GLU A 7 -23.61 -67.18 31.73
N GLY A 8 -24.30 -66.16 31.21
CA GLY A 8 -23.85 -64.77 31.24
C GLY A 8 -24.20 -64.08 32.57
N LYS A 9 -23.22 -63.44 33.20
CA LYS A 9 -23.41 -62.60 34.40
C LYS A 9 -24.16 -61.30 34.07
N PRO A 10 -25.01 -60.76 34.97
CA PRO A 10 -25.74 -59.54 34.73
C PRO A 10 -24.82 -58.32 34.79
N VAL A 11 -24.93 -57.44 33.80
CA VAL A 11 -24.20 -56.16 33.74
C VAL A 11 -24.93 -55.12 34.59
N ASP A 12 -24.21 -54.57 35.57
CA ASP A 12 -24.69 -53.59 36.55
C ASP A 12 -24.90 -52.21 35.89
N ALA A 13 -26.13 -51.93 35.44
CA ALA A 13 -26.52 -50.75 34.67
C ALA A 13 -26.25 -49.41 35.38
N ARG A 14 -26.16 -49.40 36.72
CA ARG A 14 -25.87 -48.18 37.50
C ARG A 14 -24.43 -47.71 37.36
N ARG A 15 -23.47 -48.62 37.14
CA ARG A 15 -22.06 -48.26 36.91
C ARG A 15 -21.80 -47.72 35.50
N LEU A 16 -22.63 -48.08 34.53
CA LEU A 16 -22.55 -47.55 33.17
C LEU A 16 -23.06 -46.10 33.09
N ALA A 17 -24.17 -45.79 33.77
CA ALA A 17 -24.76 -44.45 33.76
C ALA A 17 -23.82 -43.36 34.31
N VAL A 18 -23.10 -43.64 35.41
CA VAL A 18 -22.15 -42.68 36.03
C VAL A 18 -20.87 -42.50 35.19
N ARG A 19 -20.43 -43.54 34.48
CA ARG A 19 -19.22 -43.47 33.62
C ARG A 19 -19.45 -42.75 32.29
N VAL A 20 -20.68 -42.70 31.80
CA VAL A 20 -21.01 -42.00 30.54
C VAL A 20 -21.47 -40.56 30.78
N LEU A 21 -22.12 -40.25 31.91
CA LEU A 21 -22.51 -38.87 32.22
C LEU A 21 -21.32 -37.95 32.51
N SER A 22 -20.25 -38.45 33.15
CA SER A 22 -19.07 -37.65 33.50
C SER A 22 -18.32 -37.02 32.30
N PRO A 23 -17.99 -37.77 31.22
CA PRO A 23 -17.35 -37.17 30.05
C PRO A 23 -18.30 -36.25 29.26
N LEU A 24 -19.61 -36.50 29.28
CA LEU A 24 -20.61 -35.69 28.57
C LEU A 24 -20.82 -34.34 29.26
N VAL A 25 -20.87 -34.31 30.60
CA VAL A 25 -20.91 -33.06 31.39
C VAL A 25 -19.60 -32.28 31.22
N THR A 26 -18.45 -32.97 31.16
CA THR A 26 -17.14 -32.34 30.90
C THR A 26 -17.07 -31.75 29.49
N LEU A 27 -17.62 -32.43 28.47
CA LEU A 27 -17.71 -31.92 27.10
C LEU A 27 -18.67 -30.74 26.98
N LEU A 28 -19.79 -30.76 27.72
CA LEU A 28 -20.76 -29.66 27.74
C LEU A 28 -20.18 -28.43 28.44
N LEU A 29 -19.45 -28.60 29.55
CA LEU A 29 -18.73 -27.53 30.25
C LEU A 29 -17.56 -26.99 29.42
N ALA A 30 -16.80 -27.84 28.72
CA ALA A 30 -15.79 -27.41 27.76
C ALA A 30 -16.41 -26.64 26.58
N GLY A 31 -17.59 -27.07 26.11
CA GLY A 31 -18.38 -26.38 25.08
C GLY A 31 -18.90 -25.02 25.55
N LEU A 32 -19.31 -24.89 26.82
CA LEU A 32 -19.75 -23.62 27.42
C LEU A 32 -18.58 -22.65 27.68
N VAL A 33 -17.39 -23.16 28.02
CA VAL A 33 -16.16 -22.35 28.09
C VAL A 33 -15.69 -21.91 26.70
N LEU A 34 -15.90 -22.73 25.66
CA LEU A 34 -15.62 -22.36 24.26
C LEU A 34 -16.65 -21.38 23.67
N ALA A 35 -17.92 -21.44 24.10
CA ALA A 35 -18.95 -20.48 23.71
C ALA A 35 -18.83 -19.13 24.45
N GLY A 36 -18.24 -19.13 25.64
CA GLY A 36 -18.03 -17.93 26.47
C GLY A 36 -16.89 -17.00 26.04
N CYS A 37 -16.00 -17.44 25.13
CA CYS A 37 -14.83 -16.67 24.71
C CYS A 37 -14.98 -15.93 23.37
N VAL A 38 -16.17 -15.85 22.78
CA VAL A 38 -16.42 -15.12 21.50
C VAL A 38 -17.11 -13.78 21.73
N THR A 39 -16.84 -13.09 22.85
CA THR A 39 -17.40 -11.75 23.13
C THR A 39 -16.34 -10.66 23.33
N ALA A 40 -15.06 -11.01 23.28
CA ALA A 40 -13.97 -10.03 23.26
C ALA A 40 -13.46 -9.82 21.81
N GLY A 41 -14.04 -8.87 21.07
CA GLY A 41 -13.36 -8.32 19.89
C GLY A 41 -14.14 -8.20 18.57
N ALA A 42 -15.45 -8.45 18.53
CA ALA A 42 -16.23 -8.22 17.30
C ALA A 42 -16.18 -6.72 16.92
N ARG A 43 -15.69 -6.40 15.70
CA ARG A 43 -15.76 -5.05 15.15
C ARG A 43 -17.21 -4.75 14.74
N ASN A 44 -17.66 -3.52 14.99
CA ASN A 44 -19.01 -3.10 14.59
C ASN A 44 -19.13 -3.17 13.06
N PRO A 45 -20.10 -3.91 12.50
CA PRO A 45 -20.32 -3.92 11.06
C PRO A 45 -20.74 -2.54 10.57
N TYR A 46 -20.48 -2.29 9.29
CA TYR A 46 -20.82 -1.05 8.60
C TYR A 46 -21.11 -1.31 7.13
N THR A 47 -21.88 -0.43 6.50
CA THR A 47 -22.15 -0.47 5.05
C THR A 47 -21.14 0.35 4.25
N ILE A 48 -21.11 0.15 2.93
CA ILE A 48 -20.30 0.98 2.02
C ILE A 48 -20.69 2.46 2.11
N ASP A 49 -21.98 2.77 2.28
CA ASP A 49 -22.44 4.17 2.41
C ASP A 49 -21.97 4.79 3.72
N GLU A 50 -22.05 4.04 4.82
CA GLU A 50 -21.52 4.49 6.12
C GLU A 50 -20.00 4.71 6.05
N MET A 51 -19.26 3.81 5.40
CA MET A 51 -17.82 3.95 5.17
C MET A 51 -17.51 5.20 4.34
N THR A 52 -18.12 5.35 3.17
CA THR A 52 -17.83 6.45 2.23
C THR A 52 -18.35 7.80 2.71
N GLY A 53 -19.31 7.83 3.64
CA GLY A 53 -19.82 9.02 4.30
C GLY A 53 -19.21 9.30 5.68
N SER A 54 -18.32 8.44 6.18
CA SER A 54 -17.76 8.58 7.53
C SER A 54 -16.66 9.64 7.64
N ALA A 55 -16.53 10.21 8.84
CA ALA A 55 -15.39 11.00 9.23
C ALA A 55 -14.30 10.14 9.85
N VAL A 56 -13.04 10.50 9.59
CA VAL A 56 -11.87 9.98 10.29
C VAL A 56 -11.21 11.15 11.02
N ALA A 57 -10.89 10.97 12.30
CA ALA A 57 -10.39 12.05 13.15
C ALA A 57 -11.25 13.34 13.12
N GLY A 58 -12.58 13.19 12.99
CA GLY A 58 -13.54 14.30 12.93
C GLY A 58 -13.59 15.06 11.61
N ARG A 59 -12.94 14.55 10.55
CA ARG A 59 -12.87 15.18 9.22
C ARG A 59 -13.38 14.22 8.14
N TYR A 60 -14.08 14.76 7.15
CA TYR A 60 -14.66 13.99 6.03
C TYR A 60 -13.80 14.01 4.76
N ASP A 61 -12.72 14.79 4.77
CA ASP A 61 -11.92 15.14 3.60
C ASP A 61 -10.49 14.57 3.67
N LEU A 62 -10.19 13.69 4.63
CA LEU A 62 -8.86 13.09 4.77
C LEU A 62 -8.60 11.94 3.79
N ARG A 63 -9.64 11.45 3.10
CA ARG A 63 -9.57 10.31 2.19
C ARG A 63 -10.70 10.33 1.17
N TYR A 64 -10.51 9.59 0.08
CA TYR A 64 -11.51 9.35 -0.94
C TYR A 64 -11.40 7.94 -1.52
N PHE A 65 -12.38 7.57 -2.33
CA PHE A 65 -12.61 6.21 -2.80
C PHE A 65 -12.73 6.22 -4.33
N PRO A 66 -11.62 6.05 -5.08
CA PRO A 66 -11.61 6.21 -6.54
C PRO A 66 -12.65 5.33 -7.27
N GLY A 67 -12.90 4.12 -6.77
CA GLY A 67 -13.88 3.19 -7.36
C GLY A 67 -15.35 3.56 -7.10
N ARG A 68 -15.62 4.53 -6.22
CA ARG A 68 -16.99 4.87 -5.76
C ARG A 68 -17.36 6.33 -5.97
N LYS A 69 -16.42 7.25 -5.73
CA LYS A 69 -16.59 8.70 -5.88
C LYS A 69 -15.54 9.21 -6.86
N PRO A 70 -15.84 9.26 -8.17
CA PRO A 70 -14.85 9.58 -9.20
C PRO A 70 -14.47 11.06 -9.25
N ASP A 71 -15.09 11.91 -8.45
CA ASP A 71 -14.74 13.33 -8.35
C ASP A 71 -13.44 13.55 -7.57
N VAL A 72 -12.33 13.14 -8.17
CA VAL A 72 -10.98 13.23 -7.59
C VAL A 72 -10.57 14.69 -7.42
N ILE A 73 -10.85 15.56 -8.39
CA ILE A 73 -10.53 17.00 -8.32
C ILE A 73 -11.25 17.68 -7.16
N GLY A 74 -12.54 17.41 -6.97
CA GLY A 74 -13.29 17.88 -5.81
C GLY A 74 -12.72 17.33 -4.51
N ALA A 75 -12.39 16.04 -4.46
CA ALA A 75 -11.78 15.41 -3.29
C ALA A 75 -10.43 16.06 -2.91
N LEU A 76 -9.60 16.46 -3.88
CA LEU A 76 -8.32 17.15 -3.64
C LEU A 76 -8.47 18.63 -3.26
N GLY A 77 -9.70 19.17 -3.31
CA GLY A 77 -10.01 20.56 -2.97
C GLY A 77 -9.55 21.57 -4.02
N TRP A 78 -9.35 21.12 -5.27
CA TRP A 78 -8.83 21.99 -6.34
C TRP A 78 -9.91 22.75 -7.11
N ARG A 79 -11.19 22.51 -6.81
CA ARG A 79 -12.30 23.31 -7.36
C ARG A 79 -12.37 24.72 -6.77
N GLU A 80 -11.80 24.91 -5.58
CA GLU A 80 -11.71 26.22 -4.96
C GLU A 80 -10.59 27.02 -5.64
N GLU A 81 -10.96 28.11 -6.31
CA GLU A 81 -10.07 29.00 -7.06
C GLU A 81 -8.90 29.53 -6.21
N SER A 82 -9.01 29.49 -4.89
CA SER A 82 -7.97 29.86 -3.91
C SER A 82 -6.84 28.83 -3.74
N ALA A 83 -7.03 27.55 -4.10
CA ALA A 83 -6.00 26.52 -3.95
C ALA A 83 -5.03 26.44 -5.16
N LEU A 84 -5.43 27.04 -6.27
CA LEU A 84 -4.70 26.99 -7.53
C LEU A 84 -3.53 27.99 -7.62
N PRO A 85 -3.57 29.22 -7.08
CA PRO A 85 -2.47 30.18 -7.16
C PRO A 85 -1.16 29.68 -6.56
N ASP A 86 -1.20 29.02 -5.40
CA ASP A 86 0.00 28.44 -4.75
C ASP A 86 0.54 27.25 -5.53
N LEU A 87 -0.35 26.41 -6.08
CA LEU A 87 0.00 25.31 -6.97
C LEU A 87 0.64 25.83 -8.28
N TYR A 88 0.08 26.89 -8.87
CA TYR A 88 0.64 27.55 -10.06
C TYR A 88 1.95 28.28 -9.76
N ALA A 89 2.17 28.76 -8.53
CA ALA A 89 3.43 29.36 -8.12
C ALA A 89 4.54 28.32 -7.96
N GLU A 90 4.24 27.13 -7.42
CA GLU A 90 5.20 26.02 -7.34
C GLU A 90 5.45 25.37 -8.72
N ALA A 91 4.39 25.06 -9.49
CA ALA A 91 4.50 24.60 -10.89
C ALA A 91 5.11 25.67 -11.81
N GLY A 92 5.11 26.94 -11.37
CA GLY A 92 5.73 28.07 -12.03
C GLY A 92 7.26 28.02 -12.08
N GLY A 93 7.90 27.07 -11.40
CA GLY A 93 9.34 26.84 -11.47
C GLY A 93 9.82 26.33 -12.84
N ASP A 94 9.10 25.40 -13.46
CA ASP A 94 9.42 24.85 -14.79
C ASP A 94 8.26 24.93 -15.81
N GLY A 95 7.09 25.41 -15.37
CA GLY A 95 5.92 25.64 -16.20
C GLY A 95 5.15 24.38 -16.60
N ARG A 96 5.35 23.26 -15.90
CA ARG A 96 4.67 21.97 -16.11
C ARG A 96 3.99 21.50 -14.82
N PHE A 97 2.92 20.72 -14.95
CA PHE A 97 2.32 19.98 -13.84
C PHE A 97 2.89 18.55 -13.79
N ASP A 98 3.67 18.24 -12.78
CA ASP A 98 4.44 17.02 -12.62
C ASP A 98 3.88 16.12 -11.50
N MET A 99 3.65 14.85 -11.83
CA MET A 99 3.20 13.82 -10.90
C MET A 99 4.21 12.67 -10.83
N LEU A 100 4.39 12.10 -9.64
CA LEU A 100 5.16 10.89 -9.42
C LEU A 100 4.30 9.82 -8.77
N ALA A 101 4.23 8.65 -9.39
CA ALA A 101 3.65 7.46 -8.79
C ALA A 101 4.72 6.42 -8.41
N LEU A 102 4.74 6.04 -7.13
CA LEU A 102 5.63 5.02 -6.58
C LEU A 102 4.84 3.73 -6.30
N SER A 103 5.19 2.64 -6.97
CA SER A 103 4.42 1.40 -6.92
C SER A 103 4.63 0.58 -5.64
N SER A 104 3.89 -0.51 -5.50
CA SER A 104 4.25 -1.62 -4.62
C SER A 104 5.53 -2.32 -5.12
N GLY A 105 6.21 -3.07 -4.25
CA GLY A 105 7.50 -3.69 -4.61
C GLY A 105 8.17 -4.57 -3.56
N GLY A 106 7.81 -4.47 -2.29
CA GLY A 106 8.48 -5.21 -1.21
C GLY A 106 10.00 -4.96 -1.23
N PRO A 107 10.85 -6.01 -1.27
CA PRO A 107 12.31 -5.86 -1.32
C PRO A 107 12.79 -5.17 -2.60
N ASP A 108 12.05 -5.30 -3.71
CA ASP A 108 12.37 -4.65 -4.97
C ASP A 108 12.26 -3.12 -4.89
N GLY A 109 11.60 -2.59 -3.84
CA GLY A 109 11.60 -1.19 -3.46
C GLY A 109 12.95 -0.52 -3.39
N ALA A 110 14.00 -1.31 -3.13
CA ALA A 110 15.37 -0.85 -3.18
C ALA A 110 15.72 -0.17 -4.51
N TYR A 111 15.17 -0.65 -5.64
CA TYR A 111 15.35 -0.05 -6.97
C TYR A 111 14.88 1.40 -6.99
N GLY A 112 13.66 1.67 -6.54
CA GLY A 112 13.10 3.01 -6.54
C GLY A 112 13.80 3.93 -5.54
N ALA A 113 14.13 3.43 -4.35
CA ALA A 113 14.92 4.19 -3.38
C ALA A 113 16.30 4.60 -3.95
N GLY A 114 16.95 3.69 -4.67
CA GLY A 114 18.18 3.97 -5.42
C GLY A 114 17.96 5.02 -6.50
N ALA A 115 16.91 4.87 -7.31
CA ALA A 115 16.58 5.80 -8.39
C ALA A 115 16.31 7.23 -7.86
N ILE A 116 15.58 7.37 -6.75
CA ILE A 116 15.40 8.66 -6.08
C ILE A 116 16.74 9.26 -5.69
N LYS A 117 17.61 8.50 -5.02
CA LYS A 117 18.95 8.99 -4.64
C LYS A 117 19.78 9.40 -5.88
N GLY A 118 19.74 8.60 -6.94
CA GLY A 118 20.44 8.88 -8.19
C GLY A 118 19.96 10.19 -8.85
N MET A 119 18.64 10.39 -8.93
CA MET A 119 18.06 11.64 -9.45
C MET A 119 18.39 12.86 -8.58
N VAL A 120 18.38 12.73 -7.25
CA VAL A 120 18.80 13.84 -6.37
C VAL A 120 20.26 14.20 -6.63
N GLN A 121 21.14 13.21 -6.67
CA GLN A 121 22.56 13.43 -6.87
C GLN A 121 22.89 13.96 -8.27
N GLY A 122 22.12 13.55 -9.29
CA GLY A 122 22.22 14.08 -10.64
C GLY A 122 21.56 15.45 -10.83
N GLY A 123 20.83 15.95 -9.83
CA GLY A 123 20.05 17.20 -9.95
C GLY A 123 18.87 17.10 -10.92
N THR A 124 18.39 15.88 -11.20
CA THR A 124 17.33 15.61 -12.18
C THR A 124 15.98 15.27 -11.55
N LEU A 125 15.90 15.16 -10.21
CA LEU A 125 14.64 14.89 -9.51
C LEU A 125 13.68 16.10 -9.66
N PRO A 126 12.56 15.97 -10.41
CA PRO A 126 11.57 17.03 -10.51
C PRO A 126 10.95 17.33 -9.15
N ARG A 127 10.48 18.57 -8.98
CA ARG A 127 9.57 18.88 -7.89
C ARG A 127 8.16 18.54 -8.33
N TYR A 128 7.63 17.44 -7.83
CA TYR A 128 6.29 16.99 -8.21
C TYR A 128 5.19 17.68 -7.40
N GLU A 129 4.15 18.16 -8.06
CA GLU A 129 2.91 18.67 -7.45
C GLU A 129 2.13 17.54 -6.76
N ILE A 130 2.15 16.34 -7.33
CA ILE A 130 1.59 15.14 -6.72
C ILE A 130 2.67 14.08 -6.56
N VAL A 131 2.78 13.54 -5.35
CA VAL A 131 3.49 12.28 -5.12
C VAL A 131 2.50 11.27 -4.57
N THR A 132 2.43 10.10 -5.19
CA THR A 132 1.60 8.99 -4.72
C THR A 132 2.45 7.80 -4.33
N GLY A 133 1.94 6.99 -3.41
CA GLY A 133 2.60 5.77 -2.98
C GLY A 133 1.64 4.64 -2.68
N VAL A 134 1.98 3.45 -3.15
CA VAL A 134 1.33 2.19 -2.76
C VAL A 134 2.36 1.28 -2.11
N SER A 135 2.04 0.68 -0.96
CA SER A 135 2.94 -0.24 -0.27
C SER A 135 4.32 0.37 -0.01
N THR A 136 5.38 -0.29 -0.45
CA THR A 136 6.75 0.22 -0.49
C THR A 136 6.82 1.67 -1.00
N GLY A 137 6.09 2.02 -2.06
CA GLY A 137 6.02 3.39 -2.54
C GLY A 137 5.44 4.37 -1.53
N ALA A 138 4.51 3.94 -0.68
CA ALA A 138 3.98 4.77 0.41
C ALA A 138 5.03 5.07 1.48
N LEU A 139 6.04 4.22 1.68
CA LEU A 139 7.17 4.53 2.57
C LEU A 139 8.12 5.55 1.96
N ILE A 140 8.35 5.48 0.65
CA ILE A 140 9.29 6.36 -0.06
C ILE A 140 8.66 7.75 -0.30
N ALA A 141 7.36 7.79 -0.58
CA ALA A 141 6.63 8.98 -1.02
C ALA A 141 6.76 10.20 -0.09
N PRO A 142 6.63 10.11 1.24
CA PRO A 142 6.80 11.26 2.13
C PRO A 142 8.17 11.92 2.02
N PHE A 143 9.22 11.12 1.85
CA PHE A 143 10.59 11.63 1.73
C PHE A 143 10.79 12.38 0.42
N VAL A 144 10.33 11.81 -0.70
CA VAL A 144 10.34 12.48 -2.01
C VAL A 144 9.51 13.75 -1.99
N PHE A 145 8.33 13.70 -1.36
CA PHE A 145 7.44 14.85 -1.25
C PHE A 145 8.07 16.00 -0.49
N THR A 146 8.78 15.73 0.61
CA THR A 146 9.47 16.78 1.37
C THR A 146 10.73 17.34 0.71
N GLY A 147 11.22 16.69 -0.35
CA GLY A 147 12.41 17.09 -1.08
C GLY A 147 13.71 16.44 -0.57
N PRO A 148 14.87 16.91 -1.06
CA PRO A 148 16.17 16.33 -0.74
C PRO A 148 16.52 16.34 0.75
N GLY A 149 17.46 15.48 1.15
CA GLY A 149 18.00 15.37 2.51
C GLY A 149 17.63 14.09 3.26
N ASN A 150 16.88 13.18 2.63
CA ASN A 150 16.45 11.90 3.21
C ASN A 150 17.11 10.68 2.52
N GLU A 151 18.03 10.90 1.58
CA GLU A 151 18.60 9.87 0.71
C GLU A 151 19.41 8.85 1.51
N ALA A 152 20.19 9.31 2.49
CA ALA A 152 20.95 8.44 3.38
C ALA A 152 20.04 7.54 4.23
N LEU A 153 18.90 8.06 4.66
CA LEU A 153 17.89 7.27 5.38
C LEU A 153 17.24 6.24 4.44
N LEU A 154 16.83 6.64 3.24
CA LEU A 154 16.28 5.72 2.24
C LEU A 154 17.27 4.60 1.90
N GLU A 155 18.55 4.93 1.71
CA GLU A 155 19.60 3.95 1.51
C GLU A 155 19.75 3.02 2.72
N GLN A 156 19.81 3.54 3.94
CA GLN A 156 19.93 2.73 5.15
C GLN A 156 18.75 1.75 5.32
N VAL A 157 17.54 2.23 5.02
CA VAL A 157 16.31 1.43 5.11
C VAL A 157 16.30 0.32 4.06
N TYR A 158 16.69 0.63 2.82
CA TYR A 158 16.61 -0.31 1.69
C TYR A 158 17.91 -1.08 1.38
N THR A 159 19.00 -0.84 2.09
CA THR A 159 20.26 -1.59 1.90
C THR A 159 20.81 -2.20 3.19
N GLY A 160 20.33 -1.76 4.35
CA GLY A 160 20.73 -2.31 5.64
C GLY A 160 19.99 -3.61 5.99
N THR A 161 20.45 -4.29 7.05
CA THR A 161 19.73 -5.44 7.69
C THR A 161 18.43 -5.02 8.40
N SER A 162 17.91 -3.83 8.07
CA SER A 162 16.82 -3.16 8.76
C SER A 162 15.50 -3.88 8.49
N PHE A 163 15.14 -4.18 7.24
CA PHE A 163 13.85 -4.78 6.89
C PHE A 163 13.63 -6.18 7.47
N ASP A 164 14.62 -7.08 7.38
CA ASP A 164 14.55 -8.41 8.02
C ASP A 164 14.26 -8.31 9.52
N LYS A 165 14.97 -7.38 10.18
CA LYS A 165 14.79 -7.13 11.62
C LYS A 165 13.46 -6.47 11.95
N LEU A 166 12.84 -5.74 11.02
CA LEU A 166 11.53 -5.11 11.21
C LEU A 166 10.38 -6.11 11.15
N LEU A 167 10.45 -7.06 10.23
CA LEU A 167 9.41 -8.07 10.00
C LEU A 167 9.43 -9.16 11.09
N GLY A 168 10.63 -9.52 11.57
CA GLY A 168 10.82 -10.64 12.49
C GLY A 168 10.82 -11.99 11.78
N ALA A 169 10.96 -13.09 12.53
CA ALA A 169 10.95 -14.43 11.96
C ALA A 169 9.52 -14.86 11.56
N PRO A 170 9.33 -15.58 10.44
CA PRO A 170 8.03 -16.10 10.04
C PRO A 170 7.55 -17.13 11.06
N ASN A 171 6.26 -17.06 11.43
CA ASN A 171 5.66 -17.96 12.41
C ASN A 171 4.35 -18.55 11.85
N LEU A 172 4.37 -19.85 11.53
CA LEU A 172 3.20 -20.54 10.97
C LEU A 172 2.10 -20.76 12.01
N PHE A 173 2.42 -20.81 13.31
CA PHE A 173 1.41 -20.92 14.36
C PHE A 173 0.60 -19.62 14.50
N THR A 174 1.23 -18.45 14.32
CA THR A 174 0.49 -17.17 14.27
C THR A 174 -0.29 -16.99 12.97
N ALA A 175 0.05 -17.70 11.89
CA ALA A 175 -0.74 -17.72 10.65
C ALA A 175 -1.95 -18.67 10.72
N LEU A 176 -1.87 -19.74 11.52
CA LEU A 176 -2.96 -20.71 11.71
C LEU A 176 -3.95 -20.29 12.82
N GLY A 177 -3.49 -19.58 13.85
CA GLY A 177 -4.31 -19.05 14.94
C GLY A 177 -4.51 -17.53 14.93
N GLY A 178 -3.88 -16.81 14.01
CA GLY A 178 -3.92 -15.35 13.87
C GLY A 178 -3.85 -14.91 12.41
N ALA A 179 -3.86 -13.60 12.15
CA ALA A 179 -4.09 -13.05 10.81
C ALA A 179 -2.81 -12.89 9.94
N SER A 180 -1.60 -13.29 10.40
CA SER A 180 -0.34 -12.96 9.69
C SER A 180 0.83 -13.92 9.91
N LEU A 181 1.69 -14.04 8.87
CA LEU A 181 2.92 -14.84 8.87
C LEU A 181 4.08 -14.19 9.66
N TYR A 182 4.24 -12.87 9.57
CA TYR A 182 5.26 -12.10 10.27
C TYR A 182 4.62 -11.26 11.38
N PRO A 183 5.24 -11.16 12.56
CA PRO A 183 4.67 -10.43 13.68
C PRO A 183 4.75 -8.90 13.50
N GLY A 184 5.75 -8.36 12.78
CA GLY A 184 5.85 -6.93 12.48
C GLY A 184 5.96 -6.01 13.71
N THR A 185 6.35 -6.54 14.86
CA THR A 185 6.29 -5.85 16.17
C THR A 185 7.17 -4.61 16.26
N ARG A 186 8.16 -4.47 15.38
CA ARG A 186 9.08 -3.32 15.34
C ARG A 186 8.69 -2.24 14.35
N ILE A 187 7.70 -2.49 13.49
CA ILE A 187 7.20 -1.51 12.51
C ILE A 187 6.72 -0.22 13.18
N PRO A 188 5.95 -0.24 14.30
CA PRO A 188 5.50 0.99 14.94
C PRO A 188 6.65 1.87 15.46
N GLU A 189 7.66 1.26 16.08
CA GLU A 189 8.83 1.97 16.60
C GLU A 189 9.69 2.54 15.45
N PHE A 190 9.85 1.78 14.38
CA PHE A 190 10.51 2.25 13.16
C PHE A 190 9.80 3.45 12.53
N MET A 191 8.47 3.36 12.40
CA MET A 191 7.65 4.47 11.92
C MET A 191 7.79 5.68 12.83
N LYS A 192 7.75 5.51 14.15
CA LYS A 192 7.93 6.62 15.09
C LYS A 192 9.30 7.28 14.96
N ARG A 193 10.36 6.49 14.73
CA ARG A 193 11.73 6.98 14.62
C ARG A 193 12.03 7.71 13.31
N HIS A 194 11.50 7.21 12.20
CA HIS A 194 11.86 7.68 10.86
C HIS A 194 10.77 8.50 10.17
N VAL A 195 9.52 8.32 10.58
CA VAL A 195 8.38 9.19 10.29
C VAL A 195 8.08 9.98 11.55
N ASP A 196 9.04 10.79 11.97
CA ASP A 196 8.95 11.63 13.16
C ASP A 196 7.99 12.81 12.94
N ASP A 197 7.71 13.56 14.02
CA ASP A 197 6.80 14.70 13.94
C ASP A 197 7.37 15.83 13.05
N ALA A 198 8.69 15.91 12.89
CA ALA A 198 9.35 16.89 12.03
C ALA A 198 9.11 16.58 10.54
N LEU A 199 9.21 15.31 10.11
CA LEU A 199 8.86 14.91 8.76
C LEU A 199 7.40 15.20 8.46
N ILE A 200 6.49 14.84 9.39
CA ILE A 200 5.05 15.10 9.24
C ILE A 200 4.79 16.61 9.11
N ALA A 201 5.43 17.45 9.93
CA ALA A 201 5.33 18.90 9.81
C ALA A 201 5.83 19.41 8.44
N ARG A 202 6.93 18.87 7.92
CA ARG A 202 7.41 19.22 6.56
C ARG A 202 6.41 18.82 5.46
N VAL A 203 5.70 17.70 5.62
CA VAL A 203 4.62 17.32 4.71
C VAL A 203 3.48 18.35 4.76
N ALA A 204 3.08 18.81 5.94
CA ALA A 204 2.08 19.88 6.07
C ALA A 204 2.53 21.18 5.38
N VAL A 205 3.81 21.57 5.54
CA VAL A 205 4.37 22.75 4.85
C VAL A 205 4.30 22.62 3.32
N GLN A 206 4.62 21.44 2.77
CA GLN A 206 4.51 21.21 1.32
C GLN A 206 3.05 21.16 0.85
N HIS A 207 2.14 20.63 1.67
CA HIS A 207 0.72 20.63 1.38
C HIS A 207 0.12 22.04 1.32
N ALA A 208 0.54 22.93 2.23
CA ALA A 208 0.14 24.34 2.25
C ALA A 208 0.54 25.10 0.98
N LYS A 209 1.51 24.58 0.21
CA LYS A 209 1.91 25.11 -1.10
C LYS A 209 1.08 24.56 -2.27
N GLY A 210 -0.03 23.89 -1.99
CA GLY A 210 -0.91 23.30 -3.01
C GLY A 210 -0.53 21.86 -3.44
N ARG A 211 0.63 21.33 -3.03
CA ARG A 211 1.07 19.98 -3.39
C ARG A 211 0.24 18.90 -2.67
N ARG A 212 0.18 17.68 -3.21
CA ARG A 212 -0.55 16.55 -2.62
C ARG A 212 0.35 15.32 -2.46
N LEU A 213 0.33 14.75 -1.25
CA LEU A 213 0.92 13.45 -0.95
C LEU A 213 -0.21 12.45 -0.73
N LEU A 214 -0.32 11.46 -1.61
CA LEU A 214 -1.43 10.52 -1.63
C LEU A 214 -0.92 9.09 -1.34
N VAL A 215 -1.53 8.42 -0.37
CA VAL A 215 -1.17 7.04 -0.02
C VAL A 215 -2.39 6.15 -0.16
N ALA A 216 -2.23 5.00 -0.82
CA ALA A 216 -3.32 4.05 -1.00
C ALA A 216 -3.24 2.88 0.00
N THR A 217 -4.41 2.49 0.52
CA THR A 217 -4.62 1.29 1.34
C THR A 217 -5.81 0.51 0.80
N ALA A 218 -5.87 -0.79 1.06
CA ALA A 218 -7.08 -1.58 0.85
C ALA A 218 -7.90 -1.58 2.13
N ASN A 219 -9.18 -1.17 2.06
CA ASN A 219 -10.14 -1.54 3.10
C ASN A 219 -10.53 -3.00 2.86
N LEU A 220 -10.06 -3.89 3.74
CA LEU A 220 -10.19 -5.34 3.61
C LEU A 220 -11.61 -5.84 3.89
N ASP A 221 -12.41 -5.09 4.64
CA ASP A 221 -13.82 -5.44 4.88
C ASP A 221 -14.69 -5.13 3.66
N ALA A 222 -14.40 -4.01 3.00
CA ALA A 222 -15.15 -3.53 1.84
C ALA A 222 -14.57 -4.01 0.50
N SER A 223 -13.33 -4.52 0.50
CA SER A 223 -12.54 -4.78 -0.71
C SER A 223 -12.39 -3.54 -1.62
N GLU A 224 -12.24 -2.37 -0.99
CA GLU A 224 -12.19 -1.07 -1.67
C GLU A 224 -10.82 -0.42 -1.56
N LEU A 225 -10.41 0.27 -2.64
CA LEU A 225 -9.25 1.14 -2.61
C LEU A 225 -9.59 2.44 -1.87
N VAL A 226 -8.79 2.77 -0.86
CA VAL A 226 -8.90 4.01 -0.09
C VAL A 226 -7.64 4.82 -0.29
N VAL A 227 -7.78 6.03 -0.81
CA VAL A 227 -6.67 6.97 -1.00
C VAL A 227 -6.74 8.05 0.06
N TRP A 228 -5.65 8.21 0.80
CA TRP A 228 -5.52 9.14 1.91
C TRP A 228 -4.72 10.38 1.48
N ASP A 229 -5.23 11.56 1.81
CA ASP A 229 -4.48 12.81 1.67
C ASP A 229 -3.63 13.02 2.91
N MET A 230 -2.36 12.62 2.79
CA MET A 230 -1.40 12.67 3.89
C MET A 230 -1.04 14.11 4.26
N GLY A 231 -1.17 15.05 3.31
CA GLY A 231 -0.97 16.48 3.55
C GLY A 231 -2.05 17.06 4.46
N ARG A 232 -3.32 16.71 4.22
CA ARG A 232 -4.44 17.08 5.10
C ARG A 232 -4.32 16.45 6.49
N ILE A 233 -3.94 15.17 6.56
CA ILE A 233 -3.71 14.49 7.85
C ILE A 233 -2.58 15.18 8.63
N ALA A 234 -1.46 15.50 7.97
CA ALA A 234 -0.35 16.21 8.59
C ALA A 234 -0.75 17.62 9.07
N SER A 235 -1.60 18.31 8.30
CA SER A 235 -2.09 19.65 8.60
C SER A 235 -3.04 19.71 9.80
N LEU A 236 -3.50 18.56 10.32
CA LEU A 236 -4.22 18.52 11.59
C LEU A 236 -3.34 19.03 12.76
N ALA A 237 -2.01 18.90 12.66
CA ALA A 237 -1.04 19.39 13.64
C ALA A 237 -1.38 18.96 15.10
N THR A 238 -1.90 17.74 15.27
CA THR A 238 -2.23 17.17 16.59
C THR A 238 -1.55 15.81 16.78
N PRO A 239 -1.33 15.37 18.04
CA PRO A 239 -0.82 14.02 18.31
C PRO A 239 -1.64 12.91 17.64
N ARG A 240 -2.98 13.06 17.63
CA ARG A 240 -3.90 12.13 16.98
C ARG A 240 -3.76 12.14 15.46
N GLY A 241 -3.52 13.30 14.85
CA GLY A 241 -3.22 13.42 13.42
C GLY A 241 -1.91 12.72 13.05
N ASN A 242 -0.86 12.90 13.84
CA ASN A 242 0.43 12.24 13.61
C ASN A 242 0.34 10.72 13.80
N GLU A 243 -0.46 10.25 14.76
CA GLU A 243 -0.74 8.82 14.93
C GLU A 243 -1.54 8.25 13.75
N LEU A 244 -2.53 8.99 13.24
CA LEU A 244 -3.27 8.60 12.03
C LEU A 244 -2.34 8.52 10.82
N PHE A 245 -1.46 9.51 10.63
CA PHE A 245 -0.47 9.52 9.55
C PHE A 245 0.37 8.24 9.55
N ARG A 246 0.94 7.88 10.70
CA ARG A 246 1.74 6.65 10.87
C ARG A 246 0.90 5.39 10.72
N SER A 247 -0.36 5.41 11.17
CA SER A 247 -1.28 4.28 11.04
C SER A 247 -1.63 4.00 9.57
N VAL A 248 -1.86 5.04 8.78
CA VAL A 248 -2.10 4.91 7.33
C VAL A 248 -0.86 4.37 6.62
N LEU A 249 0.33 4.89 6.91
CA LEU A 249 1.57 4.35 6.33
C LEU A 249 1.82 2.89 6.72
N ARG A 250 1.58 2.54 7.99
CA ARG A 250 1.66 1.15 8.45
C ARG A 250 0.65 0.28 7.72
N ALA A 251 -0.59 0.73 7.58
CA ALA A 251 -1.63 -0.01 6.86
C ALA A 251 -1.23 -0.24 5.40
N ALA A 252 -0.67 0.78 4.74
CA ALA A 252 -0.23 0.70 3.35
C ALA A 252 0.81 -0.40 3.11
N ILE A 253 1.64 -0.73 4.10
CA ILE A 253 2.66 -1.80 4.00
C ILE A 253 2.25 -3.12 4.66
N SER A 254 1.05 -3.20 5.23
CA SER A 254 0.54 -4.43 5.88
C SER A 254 0.01 -5.40 4.84
N ILE A 255 0.91 -6.14 4.19
CA ILE A 255 0.56 -7.15 3.17
C ILE A 255 -0.37 -8.22 3.79
N PRO A 256 -1.60 -8.42 3.26
CA PRO A 256 -2.54 -9.40 3.80
C PRO A 256 -1.94 -10.81 3.89
N GLY A 257 -2.12 -11.45 5.06
CA GLY A 257 -1.56 -12.77 5.35
C GLY A 257 -0.06 -12.77 5.68
N ALA A 258 0.70 -11.74 5.32
CA ALA A 258 2.10 -11.59 5.69
C ALA A 258 2.29 -10.72 6.93
N LEU A 259 1.59 -9.60 7.04
CA LEU A 259 1.66 -8.67 8.16
C LEU A 259 0.26 -8.40 8.74
N PRO A 260 0.16 -8.05 10.03
CA PRO A 260 -1.13 -7.77 10.64
C PRO A 260 -1.76 -6.52 10.00
N PRO A 261 -3.07 -6.54 9.71
CA PRO A 261 -3.79 -5.37 9.23
C PRO A 261 -3.88 -4.30 10.32
N VAL A 262 -4.25 -3.08 9.93
CA VAL A 262 -4.41 -1.94 10.83
C VAL A 262 -5.87 -1.54 10.92
N GLU A 263 -6.39 -1.45 12.14
CA GLU A 263 -7.73 -0.89 12.37
C GLU A 263 -7.68 0.64 12.36
N ILE A 264 -8.52 1.27 11.55
CA ILE A 264 -8.71 2.73 11.55
C ILE A 264 -10.13 3.04 12.02
N VAL A 265 -10.24 3.94 13.00
CA VAL A 265 -11.52 4.32 13.60
C VAL A 265 -12.20 5.39 12.75
N SER A 266 -13.43 5.10 12.36
CA SER A 266 -14.30 5.98 11.59
C SER A 266 -15.60 6.25 12.35
N SER A 267 -16.23 7.38 12.06
CA SER A 267 -17.51 7.76 12.67
C SER A 267 -18.54 8.22 11.63
N TYR A 268 -19.76 7.70 11.72
CA TYR A 268 -20.90 8.06 10.87
C TYR A 268 -22.16 8.13 11.71
N GLY A 269 -22.96 9.20 11.57
CA GLY A 269 -24.23 9.35 12.30
C GLY A 269 -24.09 9.23 13.84
N GLY A 270 -22.99 9.72 14.42
CA GLY A 270 -22.71 9.61 15.86
C GLY A 270 -22.21 8.23 16.34
N ARG A 271 -22.16 7.21 15.47
CA ARG A 271 -21.64 5.87 15.76
C ARG A 271 -20.20 5.72 15.30
N GLN A 272 -19.37 5.04 16.10
CA GLN A 272 -18.01 4.65 15.71
C GLN A 272 -17.94 3.19 15.25
N PHE A 273 -17.12 2.94 14.24
CA PHE A 273 -16.76 1.61 13.76
C PHE A 273 -15.28 1.56 13.36
N ARG A 274 -14.76 0.35 13.18
CA ARG A 274 -13.34 0.10 12.89
C ARG A 274 -13.18 -0.60 11.56
N GLU A 275 -12.58 0.11 10.63
CA GLU A 275 -12.25 -0.38 9.29
C GLU A 275 -10.93 -1.12 9.33
N LEU A 276 -10.87 -2.30 8.70
CA LEU A 276 -9.65 -3.07 8.59
C LEU A 276 -8.88 -2.67 7.33
N HIS A 277 -7.70 -2.09 7.48
CA HIS A 277 -6.87 -1.66 6.36
C HIS A 277 -5.61 -2.52 6.19
N GLY A 278 -5.21 -2.70 4.95
CA GLY A 278 -3.95 -3.36 4.58
C GLY A 278 -3.37 -2.81 3.29
N ASP A 279 -2.35 -3.50 2.79
CA ASP A 279 -1.63 -3.13 1.57
C ASP A 279 -2.56 -3.15 0.35
N ALA A 280 -2.54 -2.07 -0.44
CA ALA A 280 -3.36 -1.91 -1.63
C ALA A 280 -2.76 -2.54 -2.90
N GLY A 281 -1.53 -3.07 -2.87
CA GLY A 281 -0.81 -3.53 -4.06
C GLY A 281 -1.53 -4.60 -4.88
N VAL A 282 -2.46 -5.35 -4.26
CA VAL A 282 -3.33 -6.31 -4.94
C VAL A 282 -4.53 -5.66 -5.64
N LEU A 283 -4.98 -4.48 -5.20
CA LEU A 283 -6.06 -3.70 -5.80
C LEU A 283 -5.54 -2.70 -6.84
N ALA A 284 -4.43 -2.02 -6.54
CA ALA A 284 -3.77 -1.06 -7.41
C ALA A 284 -2.26 -1.15 -7.20
N TYR A 285 -1.51 -1.56 -8.22
CA TYR A 285 -0.06 -1.74 -8.07
C TYR A 285 0.69 -0.43 -7.89
N PHE A 286 0.19 0.64 -8.51
CA PHE A 286 0.52 2.04 -8.24
C PHE A 286 -0.78 2.84 -8.33
N TYR A 287 -0.77 4.09 -7.89
CA TYR A 287 -1.93 4.98 -8.01
C TYR A 287 -1.51 6.26 -8.71
N GLY A 288 -1.98 6.50 -9.92
CA GLY A 288 -1.64 7.72 -10.67
C GLY A 288 -2.15 7.62 -12.09
N ASP A 289 -2.97 8.58 -12.49
CA ASP A 289 -3.59 8.62 -13.81
C ASP A 289 -3.93 10.06 -14.20
N GLU A 290 -4.54 10.25 -15.36
CA GLU A 290 -4.95 11.56 -15.88
C GLU A 290 -5.98 12.27 -15.00
N THR A 291 -6.77 11.57 -14.18
CA THR A 291 -7.81 12.15 -13.33
C THR A 291 -7.24 13.03 -12.21
N LEU A 292 -5.96 12.84 -11.89
CA LEU A 292 -5.21 13.66 -10.93
C LEU A 292 -4.67 14.97 -11.52
N VAL A 293 -4.84 15.22 -12.82
CA VAL A 293 -4.43 16.49 -13.44
C VAL A 293 -5.59 17.50 -13.40
N PRO A 294 -5.42 18.72 -12.86
CA PRO A 294 -6.47 19.73 -12.90
C PRO A 294 -6.89 20.06 -14.33
N ASP A 295 -8.18 20.30 -14.57
CA ASP A 295 -8.71 20.59 -15.92
C ASP A 295 -8.00 21.79 -16.58
N SER A 296 -7.60 22.80 -15.79
CA SER A 296 -6.86 23.98 -16.25
C SER A 296 -5.50 23.67 -16.87
N TRP A 297 -4.93 22.50 -16.56
CA TRP A 297 -3.62 22.06 -17.04
C TRP A 297 -3.73 21.06 -18.20
N ARG A 298 -4.93 20.51 -18.45
CA ARG A 298 -5.17 19.65 -19.60
C ARG A 298 -5.34 20.51 -20.85
N ALA A 299 -4.88 19.99 -21.99
CA ALA A 299 -5.02 20.71 -23.26
C ALA A 299 -6.51 21.01 -23.56
N GLU A 300 -6.87 22.28 -23.80
CA GLU A 300 -8.18 22.64 -24.34
C GLU A 300 -8.32 22.01 -25.74
N THR A 301 -9.13 20.97 -25.89
CA THR A 301 -9.56 20.45 -27.20
C THR A 301 -10.67 21.35 -27.77
N GLY A 302 -10.34 22.61 -28.05
CA GLY A 302 -11.25 23.61 -28.61
C GLY A 302 -10.59 24.46 -29.70
N ARG A 303 -11.16 24.46 -30.91
CA ARG A 303 -10.72 25.33 -32.02
C ARG A 303 -10.91 26.81 -31.60
N GLY A 304 -9.82 27.52 -31.32
CA GLY A 304 -9.87 28.99 -31.34
C GLY A 304 -8.93 29.75 -30.41
N LYS A 305 -8.30 29.11 -29.42
CA LYS A 305 -7.33 29.80 -28.56
C LYS A 305 -5.97 29.14 -28.66
N LYS A 306 -5.04 29.80 -29.37
CA LYS A 306 -3.60 29.56 -29.23
C LYS A 306 -3.17 30.06 -27.85
N GLN A 307 -3.65 29.43 -26.78
CA GLN A 307 -3.01 29.58 -25.48
C GLN A 307 -1.70 28.81 -25.59
N LYS A 308 -0.58 29.54 -25.47
CA LYS A 308 0.79 29.05 -25.57
C LYS A 308 0.87 27.61 -25.04
N ALA A 309 1.45 26.70 -25.82
CA ALA A 309 1.87 25.38 -25.36
C ALA A 309 2.76 25.55 -24.11
N ARG A 310 2.14 25.65 -22.94
CA ARG A 310 2.78 25.38 -21.66
C ARG A 310 2.83 23.86 -21.61
N ASN A 311 4.03 23.34 -21.39
CA ASN A 311 4.39 21.92 -21.44
C ASN A 311 3.25 21.01 -20.94
N ASN A 312 2.95 19.95 -21.69
CA ASN A 312 1.98 18.94 -21.29
C ASN A 312 2.26 18.50 -19.84
N PRO A 313 1.22 18.30 -19.00
CA PRO A 313 1.37 17.67 -17.70
C PRO A 313 2.11 16.34 -17.85
N ARG A 314 2.88 15.93 -16.84
CA ARG A 314 3.64 14.69 -16.88
C ARG A 314 3.36 13.79 -15.69
N LEU A 315 3.24 12.50 -15.97
CA LEU A 315 3.21 11.42 -14.99
C LEU A 315 4.48 10.58 -15.12
N ASP A 316 5.35 10.66 -14.12
CA ASP A 316 6.47 9.76 -13.95
C ASP A 316 6.05 8.58 -13.04
N VAL A 317 6.31 7.34 -13.45
CA VAL A 317 5.98 6.14 -12.68
C VAL A 317 7.24 5.32 -12.41
N ILE A 318 7.59 5.13 -11.15
CA ILE A 318 8.65 4.20 -10.76
C ILE A 318 7.99 2.91 -10.29
N LEU A 319 8.07 1.90 -11.14
CA LEU A 319 7.67 0.54 -10.82
C LEU A 319 8.86 -0.12 -10.11
N HIS A 320 8.69 -0.42 -8.83
CA HIS A 320 9.74 -1.06 -8.06
C HIS A 320 10.08 -2.47 -8.54
N ASN A 321 9.26 -3.11 -9.38
CA ASN A 321 9.40 -4.51 -9.75
C ASN A 321 9.70 -4.69 -11.25
N GLN A 322 9.94 -5.94 -11.65
CA GLN A 322 10.00 -6.34 -13.04
C GLN A 322 8.59 -6.52 -13.62
N ILE A 323 8.32 -5.89 -14.75
CA ILE A 323 7.07 -6.09 -15.50
C ILE A 323 7.03 -7.43 -16.25
N GLU A 324 8.20 -7.98 -16.56
CA GLU A 324 8.38 -9.27 -17.22
C GLU A 324 9.51 -10.04 -16.53
N ALA A 325 9.31 -11.34 -16.32
CA ALA A 325 10.32 -12.20 -15.71
C ALA A 325 10.64 -13.37 -16.66
N PRO A 326 11.89 -13.87 -16.68
CA PRO A 326 12.24 -15.06 -17.43
C PRO A 326 11.46 -16.29 -16.89
N PRO A 327 11.23 -17.32 -17.73
CA PRO A 327 10.68 -18.58 -17.25
C PRO A 327 11.53 -19.15 -16.11
N ARG A 328 10.87 -19.68 -15.08
CA ARG A 328 11.52 -20.36 -13.96
C ARG A 328 10.80 -21.65 -13.64
N THR A 329 11.56 -22.68 -13.29
CA THR A 329 10.99 -23.93 -12.78
C THR A 329 10.53 -23.72 -11.34
N VAL A 330 9.22 -23.81 -11.11
CA VAL A 330 8.64 -23.75 -9.77
C VAL A 330 8.55 -25.17 -9.22
N GLU A 331 9.04 -25.38 -8.00
CA GLU A 331 8.91 -26.66 -7.33
C GLU A 331 7.42 -27.01 -7.11
N ALA A 332 7.03 -28.27 -7.38
CA ALA A 332 5.66 -28.76 -7.26
C ALA A 332 5.21 -28.97 -5.80
N LYS A 333 5.37 -27.95 -4.96
CA LYS A 333 4.88 -27.89 -3.58
C LYS A 333 3.77 -26.87 -3.47
N ALA A 334 2.66 -27.21 -2.80
CA ALA A 334 1.45 -26.37 -2.72
C ALA A 334 1.75 -24.90 -2.35
N ILE A 335 2.56 -24.67 -1.31
CA ILE A 335 2.91 -23.31 -0.87
C ILE A 335 3.74 -22.54 -1.91
N LYS A 336 4.63 -23.22 -2.64
CA LYS A 336 5.46 -22.62 -3.70
C LYS A 336 4.62 -22.30 -4.94
N LEU A 337 3.63 -23.13 -5.25
CA LEU A 337 2.66 -22.89 -6.31
C LEU A 337 1.77 -21.68 -6.00
N VAL A 338 1.24 -21.57 -4.78
CA VAL A 338 0.44 -20.41 -4.35
C VAL A 338 1.26 -19.12 -4.47
N GLY A 339 2.49 -19.10 -3.96
CA GLY A 339 3.38 -17.94 -4.08
C GLY A 339 3.71 -17.58 -5.55
N ALA A 340 3.94 -18.58 -6.41
CA ALA A 340 4.16 -18.36 -7.83
C ALA A 340 2.92 -17.79 -8.54
N SER A 341 1.72 -18.30 -8.24
CA SER A 341 0.46 -17.78 -8.78
C SER A 341 0.20 -16.34 -8.34
N ALA A 342 0.42 -16.01 -7.05
CA ALA A 342 0.30 -14.64 -6.54
C ALA A 342 1.28 -13.68 -7.24
N SER A 343 2.54 -14.11 -7.44
CA SER A 343 3.55 -13.34 -8.18
C SER A 343 3.13 -13.09 -9.64
N ASN A 344 2.55 -14.09 -10.29
CA ASN A 344 2.09 -14.00 -11.68
C ASN A 344 0.85 -13.11 -11.84
N LEU A 345 -0.10 -13.21 -10.91
CA LEU A 345 -1.24 -12.31 -10.83
C LEU A 345 -0.75 -10.86 -10.67
N THR A 346 0.17 -10.63 -9.72
CA THR A 346 0.75 -9.30 -9.47
C THR A 346 1.40 -8.71 -10.73
N ARG A 347 2.29 -9.44 -11.41
CA ARG A 347 2.90 -8.98 -12.67
C ARG A 347 1.88 -8.75 -13.79
N THR A 348 0.81 -9.54 -13.83
CA THR A 348 -0.23 -9.38 -14.85
C THR A 348 -1.07 -8.13 -14.56
N SER A 349 -1.54 -7.95 -13.33
CA SER A 349 -2.25 -6.74 -12.90
C SER A 349 -1.42 -5.48 -13.12
N MET A 350 -0.13 -5.51 -12.78
CA MET A 350 0.78 -4.38 -13.03
C MET A 350 0.89 -4.05 -14.52
N ARG A 351 1.08 -5.05 -15.40
CA ARG A 351 1.16 -4.81 -16.86
C ARG A 351 -0.14 -4.25 -17.42
N LEU A 352 -1.29 -4.78 -16.99
CA LEU A 352 -2.60 -4.30 -17.42
C LEU A 352 -2.83 -2.84 -16.98
N LEU A 353 -2.52 -2.52 -15.72
CA LEU A 353 -2.63 -1.16 -15.18
C LEU A 353 -1.68 -0.19 -15.90
N LEU A 354 -0.42 -0.58 -16.12
CA LEU A 354 0.55 0.24 -16.84
C LEU A 354 0.09 0.50 -18.28
N ASP A 355 -0.27 -0.55 -19.02
CA ASP A 355 -0.71 -0.43 -20.41
C ASP A 355 -2.00 0.41 -20.50
N ASP A 356 -2.90 0.33 -19.51
CA ASP A 356 -4.10 1.17 -19.43
C ASP A 356 -3.78 2.63 -19.12
N THR A 357 -2.93 2.88 -18.14
CA THR A 357 -2.49 4.24 -17.77
C THR A 357 -1.83 4.93 -18.95
N ILE A 358 -0.91 4.26 -19.66
CA ILE A 358 -0.27 4.80 -20.87
C ILE A 358 -1.29 5.24 -21.92
N ARG A 359 -2.36 4.44 -22.13
CA ARG A 359 -3.41 4.80 -23.10
C ARG A 359 -4.20 6.02 -22.65
N ARG A 360 -4.59 6.09 -21.38
CA ARG A 360 -5.42 7.18 -20.88
C ARG A 360 -4.67 8.50 -20.79
N THR A 361 -3.41 8.48 -20.31
CA THR A 361 -2.57 9.68 -20.26
C THR A 361 -2.31 10.21 -21.67
N ALA A 362 -2.00 9.34 -22.64
CA ALA A 362 -1.86 9.74 -24.04
C ALA A 362 -3.14 10.36 -24.61
N ALA A 363 -4.31 9.78 -24.31
CA ALA A 363 -5.60 10.33 -24.74
C ALA A 363 -5.93 11.69 -24.08
N ALA A 364 -5.40 11.94 -22.88
CA ALA A 364 -5.61 13.17 -22.11
C ALA A 364 -4.53 14.24 -22.35
N GLY A 365 -3.55 14.00 -23.22
CA GLY A 365 -2.43 14.93 -23.44
C GLY A 365 -1.50 15.06 -22.24
N VAL A 366 -1.37 14.00 -21.44
CA VAL A 366 -0.44 13.89 -20.32
C VAL A 366 0.75 13.05 -20.76
N ASP A 367 1.94 13.64 -20.74
CA ASP A 367 3.18 12.93 -21.02
C ASP A 367 3.43 11.89 -19.94
N MET A 368 3.91 10.70 -20.31
CA MET A 368 4.18 9.64 -19.33
C MET A 368 5.56 9.04 -19.54
N ARG A 369 6.31 8.94 -18.45
CA ARG A 369 7.54 8.15 -18.38
C ARG A 369 7.41 7.12 -17.28
N TYR A 370 8.08 6.00 -17.47
CA TYR A 370 8.06 4.95 -16.46
C TYR A 370 9.40 4.22 -16.40
N ALA A 371 9.76 3.74 -15.22
CA ALA A 371 10.97 2.97 -14.98
C ALA A 371 10.62 1.68 -14.25
N TYR A 372 11.36 0.61 -14.52
CA TYR A 372 11.16 -0.69 -13.90
C TYR A 372 12.45 -1.49 -13.87
N ILE A 373 12.52 -2.50 -13.00
CA ILE A 373 13.69 -3.37 -12.92
C ILE A 373 13.86 -4.12 -14.27
N PRO A 374 15.05 -4.10 -14.90
CA PRO A 374 15.31 -4.82 -16.14
C PRO A 374 15.00 -6.32 -16.03
N ARG A 375 14.46 -6.91 -17.10
CA ARG A 375 14.04 -8.32 -17.17
C ARG A 375 15.16 -9.32 -16.81
N ASN A 376 16.40 -9.00 -17.13
CA ASN A 376 17.57 -9.85 -16.87
C ASN A 376 18.14 -9.71 -15.45
N TRP A 377 17.54 -8.86 -14.61
CA TRP A 377 17.92 -8.77 -13.21
C TRP A 377 17.49 -10.02 -12.44
N ARG A 378 18.27 -10.40 -11.42
CA ARG A 378 17.92 -11.53 -10.53
C ARG A 378 16.56 -11.25 -9.89
N THR A 379 15.72 -12.27 -9.74
CA THR A 379 14.44 -12.16 -9.00
C THR A 379 14.51 -12.89 -7.68
N VAL A 380 13.89 -12.32 -6.66
CA VAL A 380 13.65 -12.96 -5.37
C VAL A 380 12.14 -13.04 -5.13
N SER A 381 11.72 -13.81 -4.11
CA SER A 381 10.32 -13.75 -3.67
C SER A 381 9.99 -12.37 -3.12
N SER A 382 8.79 -11.85 -3.38
CA SER A 382 8.33 -10.55 -2.85
C SER A 382 8.22 -10.52 -1.31
N LEU A 383 8.34 -11.67 -0.65
CA LEU A 383 8.36 -11.83 0.81
C LEU A 383 9.76 -12.18 1.37
N GLU A 384 10.80 -12.14 0.53
CA GLU A 384 12.18 -12.48 0.87
C GLU A 384 13.06 -11.23 0.79
N PHE A 385 13.49 -10.73 1.96
CA PHE A 385 14.21 -9.46 2.10
C PHE A 385 15.73 -9.67 2.16
N ASP A 386 16.29 -10.34 1.15
CA ASP A 386 17.73 -10.60 1.04
C ASP A 386 18.55 -9.30 0.98
N ALA A 387 19.37 -9.04 2.00
CA ALA A 387 20.13 -7.80 2.11
C ALA A 387 21.13 -7.58 0.96
N GLU A 388 21.77 -8.65 0.46
CA GLU A 388 22.68 -8.53 -0.67
C GLU A 388 21.93 -8.14 -1.95
N TYR A 389 20.79 -8.80 -2.22
CA TYR A 389 19.89 -8.45 -3.31
C TYR A 389 19.49 -6.99 -3.25
N MET A 390 18.91 -6.55 -2.13
CA MET A 390 18.38 -5.21 -1.97
C MET A 390 19.48 -4.16 -2.18
N ARG A 391 20.69 -4.37 -1.63
CA ARG A 391 21.84 -3.49 -1.87
C ARG A 391 22.24 -3.41 -3.34
N ARG A 392 22.28 -4.54 -4.05
CA ARG A 392 22.59 -4.54 -5.50
C ARG A 392 21.50 -3.85 -6.31
N THR A 393 20.23 -4.13 -5.99
CA THR A 393 19.05 -3.56 -6.67
C THR A 393 18.95 -2.05 -6.43
N PHE A 394 19.32 -1.58 -5.23
CA PHE A 394 19.51 -0.15 -4.95
C PHE A 394 20.59 0.47 -5.83
N GLY A 395 21.76 -0.16 -5.90
CA GLY A 395 22.87 0.31 -6.75
C GLY A 395 22.53 0.32 -8.25
N LEU A 396 21.64 -0.56 -8.71
CA LEU A 396 21.11 -0.54 -10.08
C LEU A 396 20.28 0.73 -10.32
N GLY A 397 19.24 0.96 -9.51
CA GLY A 397 18.37 2.13 -9.67
C GLY A 397 19.14 3.44 -9.54
N TYR A 398 20.06 3.51 -8.57
CA TYR A 398 20.93 4.67 -8.38
C TYR A 398 21.76 5.00 -9.63
N ARG A 399 22.45 4.02 -10.22
CA ARG A 399 23.29 4.27 -11.40
C ARG A 399 22.46 4.66 -12.61
N GLN A 400 21.39 3.92 -12.91
CA GLN A 400 20.58 4.21 -14.10
C GLN A 400 19.88 5.57 -14.00
N ALA A 401 19.49 6.00 -12.80
CA ALA A 401 18.91 7.32 -12.59
C ALA A 401 19.95 8.44 -12.65
N LEU A 402 21.14 8.23 -12.09
CA LEU A 402 22.25 9.19 -12.16
C LEU A 402 22.70 9.42 -13.61
N GLU A 403 22.68 8.38 -14.43
CA GLU A 403 23.04 8.42 -15.85
C GLU A 403 21.87 8.80 -16.79
N ASP A 404 20.67 9.02 -16.24
CA ASP A 404 19.42 9.28 -16.98
C ASP A 404 19.06 8.21 -18.04
N THR A 405 19.36 6.94 -17.75
CA THR A 405 19.13 5.80 -18.67
C THR A 405 17.94 4.91 -18.29
N PHE A 406 17.23 5.22 -17.19
CA PHE A 406 16.17 4.37 -16.63
C PHE A 406 14.75 4.68 -17.11
N TRP A 407 14.52 5.83 -17.74
CA TRP A 407 13.19 6.22 -18.20
C TRP A 407 12.84 5.54 -19.53
N HIS A 408 11.66 4.94 -19.56
CA HIS A 408 10.95 4.54 -20.76
C HIS A 408 9.86 5.55 -21.09
N SER A 409 9.47 5.64 -22.36
CA SER A 409 8.42 6.54 -22.84
C SER A 409 7.66 5.90 -23.99
N GLY A 410 6.41 6.31 -24.19
CA GLY A 410 5.53 5.76 -25.23
C GLY A 410 4.92 4.40 -24.86
N PRO A 411 4.33 3.68 -25.83
CA PRO A 411 3.76 2.37 -25.59
C PRO A 411 4.86 1.38 -25.18
N ARG A 412 4.50 0.42 -24.32
CA ARG A 412 5.42 -0.62 -23.90
C ARG A 412 5.86 -1.48 -25.10
N ASN A 413 7.16 -1.56 -25.34
CA ASN A 413 7.74 -2.50 -26.29
C ASN A 413 7.45 -3.93 -25.84
N ARG A 414 6.60 -4.64 -26.58
CA ARG A 414 6.35 -6.07 -26.37
C ARG A 414 7.52 -6.82 -27.00
N GLN A 415 8.48 -7.30 -26.20
CA GLN A 415 9.58 -8.16 -26.67
C GLN A 415 9.41 -9.60 -26.19
#